data_AF-A0A024K116-F1
#
_entry.id   AF-A0A024K116-F1
#
_cell.length_a   1.000
_cell.length_b   1.000
_cell.length_c   1.000
_cell.angle_alpha   90.00
_cell.angle_beta   90.00
_cell.angle_gamma   90.00
#
_symmetry.space_group_name_H-M   'P 1'
#
loop_
_entity.id
_entity.type
_entity.pdbx_description
1 polymer ?
#
loop_
_entity_poly.entity_id
_entity_poly.type
_entity_poly.pdbx_seq_one_letter_code
_entity_poly.pdbx_strand_id
1 'polypeptide(L)'
;MGLLAVATSSRQVFDAGSRYLSTKLAEQPATPPDLAAAIQKLANIYQQLAIDYLAEAPDSETNPLIRAGTDAHTTIEGLCK
;
A
#
# COMPACT_ATOMS: atom_id res chain seq x y z
N MET A 1 -15.30 6.73 -20.99
CA MET A 1 -14.35 5.59 -20.90
C MET A 1 -13.06 5.93 -20.11
N GLY A 2 -13.10 6.85 -19.12
CA GLY A 2 -11.89 7.26 -18.38
C GLY A 2 -11.81 6.70 -16.95
N LEU A 3 -12.91 6.81 -16.18
CA LEU A 3 -12.96 6.43 -14.77
C LEU A 3 -12.72 4.94 -14.53
N LEU A 4 -13.33 4.07 -15.34
CA LEU A 4 -13.16 2.61 -15.23
C LEU A 4 -11.71 2.17 -15.52
N ALA A 5 -11.06 2.81 -16.49
CA ALA A 5 -9.66 2.50 -16.83
C ALA A 5 -8.72 2.93 -15.69
N VAL A 6 -8.97 4.09 -15.08
CA VAL A 6 -8.22 4.59 -13.91
C VAL A 6 -8.45 3.72 -12.67
N ALA A 7 -9.68 3.32 -12.37
CA ALA A 7 -9.98 2.44 -11.24
C ALA A 7 -9.30 1.06 -11.40
N THR A 8 -9.31 0.51 -12.63
CA THR A 8 -8.67 -0.78 -12.93
C THR A 8 -7.16 -0.72 -12.79
N SER A 9 -6.50 0.33 -13.32
CA SER A 9 -5.05 0.47 -13.19
C SER A 9 -4.62 0.75 -11.75
N SER A 10 -5.38 1.55 -10.99
CA SER A 10 -5.12 1.79 -9.56
C SER A 10 -5.15 0.49 -8.75
N ARG A 11 -6.20 -0.33 -8.94
CA ARG A 11 -6.30 -1.64 -8.28
C ARG A 11 -5.09 -2.52 -8.53
N GLN A 12 -4.65 -2.62 -9.79
CA GLN A 12 -3.51 -3.46 -10.17
C GLN A 12 -2.20 -2.99 -9.52
N VAL A 13 -1.98 -1.68 -9.47
CA VAL A 13 -0.79 -1.10 -8.82
C VAL A 13 -0.74 -1.45 -7.34
N PHE A 14 -1.87 -1.31 -6.63
CA PHE A 14 -1.93 -1.60 -5.21
C PHE A 14 -1.81 -3.10 -4.88
N ASP A 15 -2.44 -3.98 -5.67
CA ASP A 15 -2.26 -5.44 -5.52
C ASP A 15 -0.80 -5.85 -5.71
N ALA A 16 -0.19 -5.42 -6.83
CA ALA A 16 1.21 -5.76 -7.14
C ALA A 16 2.17 -5.19 -6.08
N GLY A 17 1.97 -3.94 -5.66
CA GLY A 17 2.78 -3.29 -4.64
C GLY A 17 2.70 -3.98 -3.29
N SER A 18 1.49 -4.33 -2.84
CA SER A 18 1.31 -5.06 -1.57
C SER A 18 2.03 -6.39 -1.58
N ARG A 19 1.83 -7.19 -2.64
CA ARG A 19 2.46 -8.51 -2.79
C ARG A 19 3.98 -8.40 -2.82
N TYR A 20 4.51 -7.41 -3.54
CA TYR A 20 5.96 -7.16 -3.59
C TYR A 20 6.54 -6.88 -2.20
N LEU A 21 5.93 -5.96 -1.44
CA LEU A 21 6.40 -5.59 -0.11
C LEU A 21 6.36 -6.77 0.86
N SER A 22 5.25 -7.51 0.90
CA SER A 22 5.14 -8.70 1.77
C SER A 22 6.13 -9.79 1.38
N THR A 23 6.36 -10.01 0.08
CA THR A 23 7.35 -11.00 -0.39
C THR A 23 8.75 -10.58 0.03
N LYS A 24 9.13 -9.32 -0.19
CA LYS A 24 10.47 -8.82 0.17
C LYS A 24 10.74 -8.86 1.66
N LEU A 25 9.72 -8.60 2.48
CA LEU A 25 9.84 -8.70 3.93
C LEU A 25 10.05 -10.15 4.38
N ALA A 26 9.36 -11.11 3.76
CA ALA A 26 9.55 -12.54 4.04
C ALA A 26 10.94 -13.05 3.60
N GLU A 27 11.48 -12.52 2.50
CA GLU A 27 12.82 -12.85 2.01
C GLU A 27 13.96 -12.25 2.87
N GLN A 28 13.66 -11.26 3.72
CA GLN A 28 14.64 -10.52 4.52
C GLN A 28 14.35 -10.65 6.02
N PRO A 29 14.59 -11.81 6.65
CA PRO A 29 14.27 -12.02 8.06
C PRO A 29 15.10 -11.17 9.04
N ALA A 30 16.20 -10.57 8.55
CA ALA A 30 17.04 -9.67 9.33
C ALA A 30 16.61 -8.19 9.23
N THR A 31 15.48 -7.87 8.59
CA THR A 31 14.95 -6.50 8.57
C THR A 31 14.71 -6.01 10.01
N PRO A 32 15.17 -4.80 10.37
CA PRO A 32 14.93 -4.22 11.69
C PRO A 32 13.43 -4.21 12.03
N PRO A 33 13.02 -4.54 13.27
CA PRO A 33 11.61 -4.69 13.63
C PRO A 33 10.74 -3.48 13.27
N ASP A 34 11.23 -2.26 13.47
CA ASP A 34 10.49 -1.03 13.17
C ASP A 34 10.28 -0.84 11.66
N LEU A 35 11.30 -1.17 10.87
CA LEU A 35 11.22 -1.13 9.40
C LEU A 35 10.29 -2.23 8.88
N ALA A 36 10.37 -3.44 9.45
CA ALA A 36 9.47 -4.54 9.12
C ALA A 36 8.00 -4.18 9.39
N ALA A 37 7.72 -3.59 10.55
CA ALA A 37 6.38 -3.14 10.92
C ALA A 37 5.87 -2.04 9.98
N ALA A 38 6.71 -1.06 9.62
CA ALA A 38 6.34 0.01 8.70
C ALA A 38 6.06 -0.51 7.27
N ILE A 39 6.90 -1.42 6.77
CA ILE A 39 6.71 -2.08 5.46
C ILE A 39 5.42 -2.91 5.46
N GLN A 40 5.18 -3.70 6.52
CA GLN A 40 3.97 -4.52 6.64
C GLN A 40 2.72 -3.63 6.69
N LYS A 41 2.76 -2.52 7.42
CA LYS A 41 1.67 -1.54 7.46
C LYS A 41 1.37 -0.99 6.06
N LEU A 42 2.40 -0.61 5.30
CA LEU A 42 2.22 -0.11 3.93
C LEU A 42 1.63 -1.18 3.01
N ALA A 43 2.10 -2.43 3.11
CA ALA A 43 1.56 -3.55 2.35
C ALA A 43 0.06 -3.79 2.63
N ASN A 44 -0.35 -3.70 3.90
CA ASN A 44 -1.75 -3.85 4.29
C ASN A 44 -2.62 -2.70 3.75
N ILE A 45 -2.12 -1.46 3.76
CA ILE A 45 -2.83 -0.30 3.21
C ILE A 45 -3.06 -0.48 1.70
N TYR A 46 -2.05 -0.93 0.97
CA TYR A 46 -2.19 -1.20 -0.47
C TYR A 46 -3.18 -2.33 -0.73
N GLN A 47 -3.18 -3.40 0.06
CA GLN A 47 -4.21 -4.44 -0.03
C GLN A 47 -5.62 -3.87 0.15
N GLN A 48 -5.83 -3.01 1.14
CA GLN A 48 -7.13 -2.39 1.36
C GLN A 48 -7.53 -1.47 0.19
N LEU A 49 -6.60 -0.62 -0.30
CA LEU A 49 -6.87 0.21 -1.46
C LEU A 49 -7.24 -0.60 -2.70
N ALA A 50 -6.58 -1.74 -2.94
CA ALA A 50 -6.93 -2.63 -4.05
C ALA A 50 -8.36 -3.17 -3.94
N ILE A 51 -8.83 -3.45 -2.72
CA ILE A 51 -10.21 -3.87 -2.44
C ILE A 51 -11.18 -2.71 -2.62
N ASP A 52 -10.86 -1.52 -2.11
CA ASP A 52 -11.75 -0.37 -2.18
C ASP A 52 -11.93 0.13 -3.63
N TYR A 53 -10.84 0.14 -4.41
CA TYR A 53 -10.93 0.42 -5.86
C TYR A 53 -11.70 -0.68 -6.62
N LEU A 54 -11.64 -1.94 -6.17
CA LEU A 54 -12.48 -3.01 -6.72
C LEU A 54 -13.96 -2.80 -6.39
N ALA A 55 -14.25 -2.32 -5.19
CA ALA A 55 -15.61 -2.04 -4.73
C ALA A 55 -16.18 -0.71 -5.25
N GLU A 56 -15.40 0.04 -6.05
CA GLU A 56 -15.75 1.40 -6.48
C GLU A 56 -16.10 2.31 -5.28
N ALA A 57 -15.39 2.12 -4.16
CA ALA A 57 -15.60 2.88 -2.95
C ALA A 57 -15.40 4.39 -3.20
N PRO A 58 -16.20 5.26 -2.56
CA PRO A 58 -16.11 6.69 -2.76
C PRO A 58 -14.78 7.25 -2.24
N ASP A 59 -14.38 8.41 -2.77
CA ASP A 59 -13.17 9.12 -2.36
C ASP A 59 -13.12 9.44 -0.85
N SER A 60 -14.28 9.57 -0.19
CA SER A 60 -14.36 9.74 1.27
C SER A 60 -13.80 8.55 2.04
N GLU A 61 -13.85 7.35 1.46
CA GLU A 61 -13.35 6.11 2.05
C GLU A 61 -11.90 5.84 1.64
N THR A 62 -11.52 6.13 0.39
CA THR A 62 -10.16 5.88 -0.12
C THR A 62 -9.14 6.94 0.28
N ASN A 63 -9.53 8.23 0.37
CA ASN A 63 -8.60 9.32 0.70
C ASN A 63 -7.89 9.16 2.05
N PRO A 64 -8.55 8.72 3.15
CA PRO A 64 -7.88 8.42 4.40
C PRO A 64 -6.78 7.35 4.25
N LEU A 65 -7.03 6.30 3.46
CA LEU A 65 -6.06 5.24 3.21
C LEU A 65 -4.88 5.71 2.35
N ILE A 66 -5.14 6.56 1.34
CA ILE A 66 -4.09 7.17 0.53
C ILE A 66 -3.15 7.99 1.44
N ARG A 67 -3.71 8.83 2.33
CA ARG A 67 -2.91 9.60 3.30
C ARG A 67 -2.12 8.69 4.24
N ALA A 68 -2.75 7.66 4.79
CA ALA A 68 -2.07 6.69 5.64
C ALA A 68 -0.93 5.97 4.91
N GLY A 69 -1.07 5.71 3.60
CA GLY A 69 -0.03 5.16 2.74
C GLY A 69 1.15 6.13 2.58
N THR A 70 0.87 7.41 2.34
CA THR A 70 1.90 8.47 2.30
C THR A 70 2.65 8.60 3.64
N ASP A 71 1.94 8.55 4.76
CA ASP A 71 2.54 8.61 6.10
C ASP A 71 3.43 7.39 6.37
N ALA A 72 2.98 6.19 5.98
CA ALA A 72 3.76 4.97 6.10
C ALA A 72 5.02 5.02 5.20
N HIS A 73 4.91 5.55 3.99
CA HIS A 73 6.06 5.75 3.09
C HIS A 73 7.10 6.69 3.71
N THR A 74 6.65 7.84 4.23
CA THR A 74 7.52 8.82 4.92
C THR A 74 8.21 8.20 6.14
N THR A 75 7.51 7.34 6.87
CA THR A 75 8.08 6.60 8.01
C THR A 75 9.20 5.66 7.57
N ILE A 76 8.98 4.90 6.49
CA ILE A 76 9.99 4.00 5.91
C ILE A 76 11.22 4.80 5.47
N GLU A 77 11.04 5.91 4.76
CA GLU A 77 12.15 6.78 4.36
C GLU A 77 12.95 7.31 5.56
N GLY A 78 12.29 7.63 6.67
CA GLY A 78 12.96 8.04 7.91
C GLY A 78 13.81 6.95 8.55
N LEU A 79 13.40 5.68 8.43
CA LEU A 79 14.09 4.51 8.98
C LEU A 79 15.26 4.02 8.11
N CYS A 80 15.33 4.44 6.84
CA CYS A 80 16.35 4.03 5.88
C CYS A 80 17.50 5.05 5.73
N LYS A 81 17.64 5.99 6.66
CA LYS A 81 18.69 7.02 6.66
C LYS A 81 19.95 6.59 7.41
#